data_AF-A0A2D0K7Y2-F1
#
_entry.id   AF-A0A2D0K7Y2-F1
#
_cell.length_a   1.000
_cell.length_b   1.000
_cell.length_c   1.000
_cell.angle_alpha   90.00
_cell.angle_beta   90.00
_cell.angle_gamma   90.00
#
_symmetry.space_group_name_H-M   'P 1'
#
loop_
_entity.id
_entity.type
_entity.pdbx_description
1 polymer ?
#
loop_
_entity_poly.entity_id
_entity_poly.type
_entity_poly.pdbx_seq_one_letter_code
_entity_poly.pdbx_strand_id
1 'polypeptide(L)'
;MLKYNKFHNYNTCYFIAVKLATFPWNDSISKLKKNVIEFINSFGMHKYSIATLSVHVLYNAIFKKKLHEIKLDLKMIRKLKIIIIIIVNYVDPVYSI
;
A
#
# COMPACT_ATOMS: atom_id res chain seq x y z
N MET A 1 -27.30 8.97 -4.04
CA MET A 1 -26.21 9.51 -3.19
C MET A 1 -24.96 8.60 -3.20
N LEU A 2 -24.45 8.20 -4.38
CA LEU A 2 -23.36 7.19 -4.53
C LEU A 2 -22.11 7.71 -5.27
N LYS A 3 -22.15 8.94 -5.80
CA LYS A 3 -21.03 9.51 -6.59
C LYS A 3 -19.92 10.14 -5.74
N TYR A 4 -20.26 10.67 -4.55
CA TYR A 4 -19.28 11.36 -3.69
C TYR A 4 -18.24 10.41 -3.05
N ASN A 5 -18.62 9.21 -2.62
CA ASN A 5 -17.68 8.24 -2.04
C ASN A 5 -16.63 7.71 -3.04
N LYS A 6 -16.98 7.56 -4.32
CA LYS A 6 -16.02 7.09 -5.34
C LYS A 6 -14.96 8.13 -5.67
N PHE A 7 -15.33 9.41 -5.73
CA PHE A 7 -14.41 10.50 -6.05
C PHE A 7 -13.39 10.73 -4.91
N HIS A 8 -13.85 10.66 -3.66
CA HIS A 8 -12.96 10.78 -2.50
C HIS A 8 -11.98 9.60 -2.41
N ASN A 9 -12.46 8.36 -2.62
CA ASN A 9 -11.60 7.19 -2.65
C ASN A 9 -10.59 7.20 -3.81
N TYR A 10 -10.95 7.76 -4.97
CA TYR A 10 -10.01 7.90 -6.09
C TYR A 10 -8.83 8.82 -5.74
N ASN A 11 -9.11 9.98 -5.14
CA ASN A 11 -8.07 10.91 -4.71
C ASN A 11 -7.18 10.30 -3.61
N THR A 12 -7.76 9.58 -2.66
CA THR A 12 -7.00 8.89 -1.60
C THR A 12 -6.13 7.76 -2.16
N CYS A 13 -6.66 6.92 -3.06
CA CYS A 13 -5.87 5.88 -3.72
C CYS A 13 -4.75 6.47 -4.57
N TYR A 14 -4.99 7.58 -5.28
CA TYR A 14 -3.98 8.29 -6.03
C TYR A 14 -2.87 8.80 -5.12
N PHE A 15 -3.24 9.49 -4.03
CA PHE A 15 -2.28 9.96 -3.03
C PHE A 15 -1.44 8.82 -2.44
N ILE A 16 -2.09 7.71 -2.06
CA ILE A 16 -1.40 6.51 -1.55
C ILE A 16 -0.41 5.96 -2.59
N ALA A 17 -0.84 5.84 -3.85
CA ALA A 17 0.02 5.35 -4.93
C ALA A 17 1.24 6.26 -5.13
N VAL A 18 1.07 7.58 -5.14
CA VAL A 18 2.15 8.56 -5.21
C VAL A 18 3.11 8.38 -4.03
N LYS A 19 2.59 8.31 -2.80
CA LYS A 19 3.42 8.17 -1.61
C LYS A 19 4.21 6.86 -1.59
N LEU A 20 3.56 5.74 -1.88
CA LEU A 20 4.22 4.43 -1.95
C LEU A 20 5.26 4.37 -3.07
N ALA A 21 5.06 5.08 -4.18
CA ALA A 21 6.04 5.16 -5.25
C ALA A 21 7.36 5.83 -4.80
N THR A 22 7.30 6.76 -3.84
CA THR A 22 8.52 7.42 -3.29
C THR A 22 9.38 6.51 -2.42
N PHE A 23 8.91 5.31 -2.07
CA PHE A 23 9.66 4.42 -1.20
C PHE A 23 10.83 3.75 -1.92
N PRO A 24 11.92 3.44 -1.19
CA PRO A 24 13.10 2.85 -1.78
C PRO A 24 12.89 1.35 -2.04
N TRP A 25 12.12 0.99 -3.08
CA TRP A 25 11.77 -0.40 -3.41
C TRP A 25 12.97 -1.30 -3.71
N ASN A 26 14.15 -0.73 -3.93
CA ASN A 26 15.39 -1.48 -4.09
C ASN A 26 16.06 -1.87 -2.76
N ASP A 27 15.70 -1.24 -1.64
CA ASP A 27 16.24 -1.49 -0.30
C ASP A 27 15.72 -2.80 0.34
N SER A 28 16.17 -3.10 1.55
CA SER A 28 15.74 -4.29 2.30
C SER A 28 14.24 -4.28 2.59
N ILE A 29 13.66 -5.49 2.71
CA ILE A 29 12.26 -5.67 3.09
C ILE A 29 11.97 -5.05 4.46
N SER A 30 12.91 -5.14 5.40
CA SER A 30 12.77 -4.55 6.75
C SER A 30 12.59 -3.03 6.70
N LYS A 31 13.38 -2.34 5.87
CA LYS A 31 13.27 -0.88 5.70
C LYS A 31 11.95 -0.50 5.02
N LEU A 32 11.55 -1.25 3.99
CA LEU A 32 10.26 -1.05 3.33
C LEU A 32 9.08 -1.28 4.28
N LYS A 33 9.13 -2.35 5.09
CA LYS A 33 8.14 -2.63 6.15
C LYS A 33 8.00 -1.42 7.07
N LYS A 34 9.12 -0.92 7.62
CA LYS A 34 9.11 0.24 8.51
C LYS A 34 8.43 1.45 7.88
N ASN A 35 8.86 1.84 6.67
CA ASN A 35 8.32 3.00 5.97
C ASN A 35 6.81 2.87 5.69
N VAL A 36 6.35 1.69 5.29
CA VAL A 36 4.94 1.42 5.01
C VAL A 36 4.09 1.48 6.27
N ILE A 37 4.54 0.88 7.36
CA ILE A 37 3.80 0.90 8.63
C ILE A 37 3.80 2.31 9.23
N GLU A 38 4.90 3.05 9.19
CA GLU A 38 4.96 4.45 9.62
C GLU A 38 4.01 5.33 8.82
N PHE A 39 3.97 5.15 7.49
CA PHE A 39 3.02 5.84 6.63
C PHE A 39 1.56 5.54 6.99
N ILE A 40 1.22 4.26 7.22
CA ILE A 40 -0.14 3.89 7.63
C ILE A 40 -0.49 4.50 9.00
N ASN A 41 0.45 4.47 9.94
CA ASN A 41 0.26 5.00 11.29
C ASN A 41 0.09 6.51 11.34
N SER A 42 0.64 7.27 10.39
CA SER A 42 0.50 8.73 10.38
C SER A 42 -0.94 9.21 10.17
N PHE A 43 -1.88 8.32 9.84
CA PHE A 43 -3.31 8.62 9.70
C PHE A 43 -4.13 8.39 10.97
N GLY A 44 -3.48 8.02 12.09
CA GLY A 44 -4.13 7.90 13.39
C GLY A 44 -5.31 6.94 13.37
N MET A 45 -6.51 7.44 13.70
CA MET A 45 -7.74 6.64 13.74
C MET A 45 -8.14 6.05 12.37
N HIS A 46 -7.69 6.66 11.27
CA HIS A 46 -7.99 6.18 9.91
C HIS A 46 -6.99 5.16 9.37
N LYS A 47 -5.99 4.74 10.17
CA LYS A 47 -4.91 3.85 9.74
C LYS A 47 -5.40 2.55 9.09
N TYR A 48 -6.49 1.96 9.59
CA TYR A 48 -7.02 0.71 9.05
C TYR A 48 -7.62 0.88 7.66
N SER A 49 -8.39 1.95 7.43
CA SER A 49 -8.91 2.28 6.10
C SER A 49 -7.78 2.56 5.11
N ILE A 50 -6.74 3.29 5.54
CA ILE A 50 -5.56 3.57 4.72
C ILE A 50 -4.79 2.28 4.41
N ALA A 51 -4.69 1.36 5.35
CA ALA A 51 -4.06 0.07 5.14
C ALA A 51 -4.82 -0.77 4.11
N THR A 52 -6.16 -0.86 4.20
CA THR A 52 -7.00 -1.54 3.20
C THR A 52 -6.84 -0.91 1.80
N LEU A 53 -6.88 0.41 1.71
CA LEU A 53 -6.67 1.12 0.43
C LEU A 53 -5.26 0.91 -0.11
N SER A 54 -4.25 0.86 0.77
CA SER A 54 -2.86 0.56 0.39
C SER A 54 -2.74 -0.83 -0.21
N VAL A 55 -3.36 -1.85 0.41
CA VAL A 55 -3.41 -3.21 -0.15
C VAL A 55 -4.06 -3.19 -1.54
N HIS A 56 -5.19 -2.49 -1.70
CA HIS A 56 -5.86 -2.35 -3.00
C HIS A 56 -4.95 -1.71 -4.07
N VAL A 57 -4.28 -0.60 -3.73
CA VAL A 57 -3.33 0.09 -4.61
C VAL A 57 -2.18 -0.84 -5.02
N LEU A 58 -1.62 -1.59 -4.06
CA LEU A 58 -0.50 -2.49 -4.31
C LEU A 58 -0.89 -3.67 -5.20
N TYR A 59 -2.08 -4.27 -5.02
CA TYR A 59 -2.60 -5.31 -5.92
C TYR A 59 -2.80 -4.78 -7.33
N ASN A 60 -3.41 -3.60 -7.47
CA ASN A 60 -3.59 -2.96 -8.77
C ASN A 60 -2.24 -2.66 -9.44
N ALA A 61 -1.25 -2.24 -8.67
CA ALA A 61 0.09 -1.98 -9.18
C ALA A 61 0.76 -3.26 -9.70
N ILE A 62 0.65 -4.38 -8.99
CA ILE A 62 1.14 -5.69 -9.45
C ILE A 62 0.45 -6.10 -10.76
N PHE A 63 -0.88 -6.00 -10.81
CA PHE A 63 -1.66 -6.38 -11.99
C PHE A 63 -1.27 -5.56 -13.22
N LYS A 64 -1.14 -4.23 -13.05
CA LYS A 64 -0.74 -3.30 -14.12
C LYS A 64 0.77 -3.26 -14.37
N LYS A 65 1.58 -3.97 -13.57
CA LYS A 65 3.05 -3.89 -13.55
C LYS A 65 3.57 -2.45 -13.43
N LYS A 66 2.83 -1.58 -12.72
CA LYS A 66 3.12 -0.16 -12.59
C LYS A 66 2.58 0.39 -11.27
N LEU A 67 3.44 1.03 -10.47
CA LEU A 67 3.04 1.77 -9.26
C LEU A 67 3.15 3.27 -9.54
N HIS A 68 2.01 3.94 -9.68
CA HIS A 68 1.94 5.32 -10.15
C HIS A 68 2.66 5.47 -11.51
N GLU A 69 3.78 6.21 -11.56
CA GLU A 69 4.61 6.39 -12.77
C GLU A 69 5.74 5.36 -12.87
N ILE A 70 6.02 4.62 -11.80
CA ILE A 70 7.13 3.65 -11.74
C ILE A 70 6.72 2.33 -12.38
N LYS A 71 7.47 1.91 -13.42
CA LYS A 71 7.35 0.57 -14.00
C LYS A 71 7.97 -0.45 -13.05
N LEU A 72 7.26 -1.54 -12.76
CA LEU A 72 7.71 -2.54 -11.80
C LEU A 72 8.51 -3.63 -12.49
N ASP A 73 9.72 -3.88 -11.99
CA ASP A 73 10.46 -5.10 -12.32
C ASP A 73 10.01 -6.30 -11.46
N LEU A 74 10.53 -7.49 -11.78
CA LEU A 74 10.18 -8.71 -11.06
C LEU A 74 10.58 -8.69 -9.57
N LYS A 75 11.69 -8.04 -9.23
CA LYS A 75 12.18 -7.94 -7.84
C LYS A 75 11.26 -7.03 -7.02
N MET A 76 10.83 -5.91 -7.59
CA MET A 76 9.85 -5.01 -7.00
C MET A 76 8.50 -5.70 -6.82
N ILE A 77 8.02 -6.45 -7.82
CA ILE A 77 6.75 -7.20 -7.73
C ILE A 77 6.80 -8.20 -6.56
N ARG A 78 7.91 -8.93 -6.38
CA ARG A 78 8.07 -9.85 -5.24
C ARG A 78 8.02 -9.11 -3.90
N LYS A 79 8.69 -7.96 -3.78
CA LYS A 79 8.66 -7.14 -2.57
C LYS A 79 7.27 -6.56 -2.30
N LEU A 80 6.55 -6.11 -3.32
CA LEU A 80 5.17 -5.63 -3.20
C LEU A 80 4.26 -6.71 -2.60
N LYS A 81 4.38 -7.97 -3.05
CA LYS A 81 3.62 -9.09 -2.48
C LYS A 81 3.92 -9.30 -0.99
N ILE A 82 5.19 -9.21 -0.60
CA ILE A 82 5.60 -9.33 0.81
C ILE A 82 5.04 -8.18 1.65
N ILE A 83 5.08 -6.95 1.12
CA ILE A 83 4.50 -5.78 1.79
C ILE A 83 2.99 -5.91 1.94
N ILE A 84 2.27 -6.44 0.95
CA ILE A 84 0.84 -6.72 1.07
C ILE A 84 0.57 -7.65 2.25
N ILE A 85 1.29 -8.77 2.36
CA ILE A 85 1.14 -9.71 3.48
C ILE A 85 1.40 -9.02 4.83
N ILE A 86 2.45 -8.19 4.90
CA ILE A 86 2.78 -7.42 6.09
C ILE A 86 1.65 -6.47 6.49
N ILE A 87 1.06 -5.75 5.52
CA ILE A 87 -0.06 -4.84 5.79
C ILE A 87 -1.28 -5.62 6.26
N VAL A 88 -1.60 -6.76 5.63
CA VAL A 88 -2.73 -7.61 6.02
C VAL A 88 -2.55 -8.10 7.47
N ASN A 89 -1.39 -8.66 7.81
CA ASN A 89 -1.11 -9.13 9.18
C ASN A 89 -1.06 -7.99 10.20
N TYR A 90 -0.73 -6.76 9.78
CA TYR A 90 -0.76 -5.59 10.63
C TYR A 90 -2.20 -5.14 10.96
N VAL A 91 -3.11 -5.24 9.98
CA VAL A 91 -4.52 -4.83 10.13
C VAL A 91 -5.33 -5.89 10.86
N ASP A 92 -5.02 -7.16 10.65
CA ASP A 92 -5.75 -8.29 11.20
C ASP A 92 -4.86 -9.16 12.09
N PRO A 93 -4.71 -8.81 13.39
CA PRO A 93 -3.95 -9.63 14.31
C PRO A 93 -4.65 -10.96 14.65
N VAL A 94 -5.91 -11.17 14.23
CA VAL A 94 -6.72 -12.35 14.59
C VAL A 94 -6.21 -13.64 13.91
N TYR A 95 -5.43 -13.54 12.83
CA TYR A 95 -4.82 -14.69 12.15
C TYR A 95 -3.34 -14.91 12.46
N SER A 96 -2.83 -14.32 13.56
CA SER A 96 -1.50 -14.65 14.08
C SER A 96 -1.60 -15.82 15.08
N ILE A 97 -1.89 -17.03 14.58
CA ILE A 97 -1.78 -18.32 15.29
C ILE A 97 -0.99 -19.28 14.40
#